data_AF-A0A0Q4XCS4-F1
#
_entry.id   AF-A0A0Q4XCS4-F1
#
_cell.length_a   1.000
_cell.length_b   1.000
_cell.length_c   1.000
_cell.angle_alpha   90.00
_cell.angle_beta   90.00
_cell.angle_gamma   90.00
#
_symmetry.space_group_name_H-M   'P 1'
#
loop_
_entity.id
_entity.type
_entity.pdbx_description
1 polymer ?
#
loop_
_entity_poly.entity_id
_entity_poly.type
_entity_poly.pdbx_seq_one_letter_code
_entity_poly.pdbx_strand_id
1 'polypeptide(L)'
;MLLFRTEPARLNRYARYIHIVMAINAVLGIAESVFGFHLIPIYTGGELLNYEEARSTALLGHPLQNSAIAAIYALLLLTGPRGNLRWSLALPLFCLQLLSLPAFGGRTATVLLGLLMALWILKKIVFVLLGNRFPIKMIVWASLGLPAAAVIGLQLSETTYFAKFIDRFIDDAGSAETRVRMFRLFDGFSWGDLLIGPDPAMLSYLQYVEGTEIGIESFPIAYILSSGIFAASLIFIGLTLFVIDIARLVCLRSLMAVAMFIALNASSTGLSSKGIAFLLLIIIIMCMEGAERDSRLSRKRRDFNREALGRTAPAGAGRSSLQPG
;
A
#
# COMPACT_ATOMS: atom_id res chain seq x y z
N MET A 1 -0.73 -1.02 -18.39
CA MET A 1 -1.21 0.15 -19.18
C MET A 1 -2.62 -0.02 -19.78
N LEU A 2 -3.46 -0.94 -19.29
CA LEU A 2 -4.87 -1.10 -19.73
C LEU A 2 -5.85 -0.14 -19.04
N LEU A 3 -5.62 0.16 -17.75
CA LEU A 3 -6.42 1.13 -16.98
C LEU A 3 -6.31 2.57 -17.50
N PHE A 4 -5.21 2.90 -18.19
CA PHE A 4 -5.02 4.21 -18.80
C PHE A 4 -5.97 4.46 -19.99
N ARG A 5 -6.39 3.39 -20.67
CA ARG A 5 -7.30 3.45 -21.84
C ARG A 5 -8.78 3.38 -21.45
N THR A 6 -9.08 3.20 -20.17
CA THR A 6 -10.46 3.04 -19.71
C THR A 6 -11.18 4.38 -19.60
N GLU A 7 -12.47 4.39 -19.88
CA GLU A 7 -13.31 5.58 -19.79
C GLU A 7 -13.33 6.16 -18.36
N PRO A 8 -13.32 7.50 -18.20
CA PRO A 8 -13.32 8.15 -16.89
C PRO A 8 -14.55 7.78 -16.04
N ALA A 9 -15.70 7.53 -16.67
CA ALA A 9 -16.90 7.10 -15.98
C ALA A 9 -16.74 5.72 -15.31
N ARG A 10 -16.00 4.81 -15.95
CA ARG A 10 -15.70 3.47 -15.39
C ARG A 10 -14.68 3.55 -14.27
N LEU A 11 -13.62 4.36 -14.44
CA LEU A 11 -12.63 4.60 -13.39
C LEU A 11 -13.24 5.18 -12.12
N ASN A 12 -14.19 6.11 -12.24
CA ASN A 12 -14.97 6.61 -11.10
C ASN A 12 -15.77 5.50 -10.39
N ARG A 13 -16.34 4.57 -11.16
CA ARG A 13 -17.09 3.44 -10.60
C ARG A 13 -16.15 2.48 -9.86
N TYR A 14 -14.98 2.19 -10.42
CA TYR A 14 -13.95 1.37 -9.78
C TYR A 14 -13.37 2.03 -8.52
N ALA A 15 -13.12 3.34 -8.53
CA ALA A 15 -12.70 4.07 -7.34
C ALA A 15 -13.74 3.97 -6.21
N ARG A 16 -15.04 4.06 -6.55
CA ARG A 16 -16.11 3.84 -5.57
C ARG A 16 -16.12 2.43 -5.00
N TYR A 17 -15.93 1.41 -5.83
CA TYR A 17 -15.82 0.02 -5.35
C TYR A 17 -14.62 -0.16 -4.45
N ILE A 18 -13.47 0.45 -4.75
CA ILE A 18 -12.29 0.42 -3.88
C ILE A 18 -12.63 1.01 -2.50
N HIS A 19 -13.29 2.16 -2.44
CA HIS A 19 -13.70 2.76 -1.16
C HIS A 19 -14.61 1.82 -0.35
N ILE A 20 -15.56 1.14 -1.01
CA ILE A 20 -16.47 0.18 -0.38
C ILE A 20 -15.71 -1.04 0.13
N VAL A 21 -14.90 -1.67 -0.72
CA VAL A 21 -14.11 -2.86 -0.37
C VAL A 21 -13.17 -2.57 0.79
N MET A 22 -12.47 -1.43 0.77
CA MET A 22 -11.57 -1.03 1.87
C MET A 22 -12.33 -0.78 3.18
N ALA A 23 -13.54 -0.22 3.10
CA ALA A 23 -14.38 -0.02 4.29
C ALA A 23 -14.85 -1.36 4.88
N ILE A 24 -15.37 -2.26 4.03
CA ILE A 24 -15.80 -3.60 4.44
C ILE A 24 -14.63 -4.38 5.03
N ASN A 25 -13.46 -4.34 4.38
CA ASN A 25 -12.26 -5.02 4.87
C ASN A 25 -11.83 -4.53 6.26
N ALA A 26 -11.89 -3.22 6.50
CA ALA A 26 -11.55 -2.65 7.80
C ALA A 26 -12.57 -3.03 8.89
N VAL A 27 -13.87 -3.00 8.59
CA VAL A 27 -14.92 -3.43 9.52
C VAL A 27 -14.76 -4.92 9.85
N LEU A 28 -14.54 -5.77 8.85
CA LEU A 28 -14.30 -7.19 9.05
C LEU A 28 -13.04 -7.43 9.89
N GLY A 29 -11.95 -6.70 9.62
CA GLY A 29 -10.73 -6.81 10.42
C GLY A 29 -10.96 -6.51 11.90
N ILE A 30 -11.70 -5.44 12.21
CA ILE A 30 -12.06 -5.08 13.58
C ILE A 30 -12.99 -6.14 14.18
N ALA A 31 -14.00 -6.61 13.44
CA ALA A 31 -14.93 -7.64 13.90
C ALA A 31 -14.23 -8.96 14.22
N GLU A 32 -13.34 -9.45 13.35
CA GLU A 32 -12.53 -10.65 13.58
C GLU A 32 -11.72 -10.54 14.88
N SER A 33 -11.10 -9.38 15.12
CA SER A 33 -10.31 -9.13 16.34
C SER A 33 -11.17 -9.03 17.61
N VAL A 34 -12.37 -8.47 17.53
CA VAL A 34 -13.26 -8.28 18.68
C VAL A 34 -13.97 -9.58 19.04
N PHE A 35 -14.46 -10.32 18.05
CA PHE A 35 -15.25 -11.55 18.25
C PHE A 35 -14.39 -12.81 18.30
N GLY A 36 -13.10 -12.73 17.98
CA GLY A 36 -12.17 -13.86 18.06
C GLY A 36 -12.40 -14.93 16.99
N PHE A 37 -12.94 -14.58 15.82
CA PHE A 37 -13.09 -15.48 14.67
C PHE A 37 -12.22 -15.04 13.49
N HIS A 38 -11.89 -15.97 12.61
CA HIS A 38 -11.20 -15.68 11.35
C HIS A 38 -12.10 -16.09 10.19
N LEU A 39 -12.37 -15.17 9.26
CA LEU A 39 -13.13 -15.50 8.05
C LEU A 39 -12.34 -16.46 7.15
N ILE A 40 -11.02 -16.29 7.11
CA ILE A 40 -10.10 -17.14 6.36
C ILE A 40 -9.09 -17.72 7.37
N PRO A 41 -9.16 -19.01 7.71
CA PRO A 41 -8.21 -19.63 8.62
C PRO A 41 -6.81 -19.68 7.99
N ILE A 42 -5.78 -19.34 8.77
CA ILE A 42 -4.38 -19.47 8.35
C ILE A 42 -3.83 -20.79 8.87
N TYR A 43 -3.25 -21.58 7.97
CA TYR A 43 -2.49 -22.77 8.30
C TYR A 43 -1.00 -22.48 8.13
N THR A 44 -0.18 -22.83 9.12
CA THR A 44 1.29 -22.82 9.02
C THR A 44 1.82 -24.17 9.47
N GLY A 45 2.63 -24.83 8.64
CA GLY A 45 3.24 -26.11 9.01
C GLY A 45 2.27 -27.29 9.22
N GLY A 46 1.01 -27.18 8.76
CA GLY A 46 -0.02 -28.20 8.99
C GLY A 46 -0.82 -28.02 10.28
N GLU A 47 -0.48 -27.03 11.11
CA GLU A 47 -1.23 -26.66 12.30
C GLU A 47 -2.05 -25.38 12.06
N LEU A 48 -3.21 -25.30 12.73
CA LEU A 48 -4.00 -24.08 12.80
C LEU A 48 -3.25 -23.09 13.70
N LEU A 49 -2.89 -21.92 13.18
CA LEU A 49 -2.34 -20.86 14.03
C LEU A 49 -3.36 -20.52 15.13
N ASN A 50 -2.96 -20.70 16.38
CA ASN A 50 -3.85 -20.56 17.54
C ASN A 50 -4.44 -19.14 17.65
N TYR A 51 -5.68 -19.11 18.16
CA TYR A 51 -6.52 -17.92 18.41
C TYR A 51 -5.85 -16.78 19.21
N GLU A 52 -4.75 -17.06 19.91
CA GLU A 52 -4.03 -16.09 20.74
C GLU A 52 -2.99 -15.26 19.96
N GLU A 53 -2.44 -15.82 18.88
CA GLU A 53 -1.49 -15.13 17.99
C GLU A 53 -2.16 -14.45 16.79
N ALA A 54 -3.38 -14.88 16.48
CA ALA A 54 -4.03 -14.72 15.20
C ALA A 54 -4.42 -13.26 14.92
N ARG A 55 -3.79 -12.71 13.89
CA ARG A 55 -4.06 -11.37 13.35
C ARG A 55 -5.22 -11.48 12.36
N SER A 56 -6.07 -10.44 12.30
CA SER A 56 -7.20 -10.44 11.38
C SER A 56 -6.78 -10.58 9.92
N THR A 57 -7.38 -11.54 9.24
CA THR A 57 -7.17 -11.86 7.82
C THR A 57 -8.11 -11.10 6.89
N ALA A 58 -9.30 -10.76 7.36
CA ALA A 58 -10.36 -10.09 6.61
C ALA A 58 -10.48 -10.60 5.15
N LEU A 59 -10.74 -9.71 4.18
CA LEU A 59 -10.93 -10.08 2.78
C LEU A 59 -9.62 -10.33 2.02
N LEU A 60 -8.51 -9.71 2.43
CA LEU A 60 -7.24 -9.87 1.70
C LEU A 60 -6.44 -11.12 2.12
N GLY A 61 -6.91 -11.87 3.12
CA GLY A 61 -6.37 -13.18 3.52
C GLY A 61 -5.00 -13.17 4.18
N HIS A 62 -4.27 -12.04 4.19
CA HIS A 62 -2.95 -11.93 4.80
C HIS A 62 -2.83 -10.67 5.69
N PRO A 63 -2.58 -10.82 7.00
CA PRO A 63 -2.61 -9.70 7.96
C PRO A 63 -1.61 -8.57 7.66
N LEU A 64 -0.37 -8.91 7.29
CA LEU A 64 0.64 -7.88 6.94
C LEU A 64 0.28 -7.15 5.66
N GLN A 65 -0.37 -7.83 4.71
CA GLN A 65 -0.81 -7.21 3.47
C GLN A 65 -2.00 -6.29 3.72
N ASN A 66 -2.93 -6.71 4.57
CA ASN A 66 -4.03 -5.86 5.06
C ASN A 66 -3.51 -4.58 5.69
N SER A 67 -2.60 -4.71 6.65
CA SER A 67 -2.06 -3.54 7.35
C SER A 67 -1.34 -2.59 6.39
N ALA A 68 -0.53 -3.11 5.46
CA ALA A 68 0.15 -2.30 4.46
C ALA A 68 -0.83 -1.54 3.54
N ILE A 69 -1.81 -2.25 2.96
CA ILE A 69 -2.79 -1.63 2.04
C ILE A 69 -3.71 -0.65 2.78
N ALA A 70 -4.15 -0.97 4.01
CA ALA A 70 -4.94 -0.07 4.86
C ALA A 70 -4.16 1.21 5.19
N ALA A 71 -2.88 1.09 5.56
CA ALA A 71 -2.04 2.25 5.88
C ALA A 71 -1.78 3.13 4.65
N ILE A 72 -1.51 2.53 3.50
CA ILE A 72 -1.33 3.26 2.24
C ILE A 72 -2.61 3.97 1.82
N TYR A 73 -3.76 3.30 1.93
CA TYR A 73 -5.05 3.88 1.61
C TYR A 73 -5.42 5.02 2.59
N ALA A 74 -5.11 4.88 3.88
CA ALA A 74 -5.25 5.96 4.87
C ALA A 74 -4.36 7.17 4.51
N LEU A 75 -3.11 6.95 4.11
CA LEU A 75 -2.22 8.01 3.64
C LEU A 75 -2.81 8.73 2.41
N LEU A 76 -3.38 7.99 1.46
CA LEU A 76 -4.03 8.59 0.29
C LEU A 76 -5.21 9.49 0.69
N LEU A 77 -6.05 9.06 1.63
CA LEU A 77 -7.19 9.84 2.16
C LEU A 77 -6.73 11.07 2.95
N LEU A 78 -5.65 10.97 3.73
CA LEU A 78 -5.07 12.09 4.48
C LEU A 78 -4.67 13.24 3.55
N THR A 79 -4.17 12.92 2.35
CA THR A 79 -3.76 13.93 1.37
C THR A 79 -4.91 14.58 0.58
N GLY A 80 -6.16 14.14 0.78
CA GLY A 80 -7.36 14.68 0.12
C GLY A 80 -8.37 13.61 -0.29
N PRO A 81 -9.64 13.97 -0.57
CA PRO A 81 -10.62 13.04 -1.11
C PRO A 81 -10.31 12.80 -2.59
N ARG A 82 -10.35 11.55 -3.02
CA ARG A 82 -10.02 11.15 -4.40
C ARG A 82 -11.12 10.25 -4.94
N GLY A 83 -11.09 9.91 -6.23
CA GLY A 83 -12.07 8.94 -6.74
C GLY A 83 -13.52 9.44 -6.74
N ASN A 84 -13.74 10.76 -6.76
CA ASN A 84 -15.06 11.38 -6.59
C ASN A 84 -15.71 11.11 -5.22
N LEU A 85 -14.90 10.84 -4.19
CA LEU A 85 -15.36 10.67 -2.83
C LEU A 85 -15.84 12.00 -2.23
N ARG A 86 -17.00 11.98 -1.58
CA ARG A 86 -17.54 13.16 -0.88
C ARG A 86 -16.67 13.49 0.31
N TRP A 87 -16.48 14.79 0.56
CA TRP A 87 -15.56 15.22 1.60
C TRP A 87 -15.99 14.76 3.01
N SER A 88 -17.29 14.61 3.23
CA SER A 88 -17.88 14.10 4.47
C SER A 88 -17.57 12.62 4.75
N LEU A 89 -17.30 11.81 3.72
CA LEU A 89 -17.05 10.37 3.88
C LEU A 89 -15.57 10.05 4.05
N ALA A 90 -14.67 10.93 3.62
CA ALA A 90 -13.25 10.65 3.70
C ALA A 90 -12.73 10.60 5.14
N LEU A 91 -13.26 11.43 6.06
CA LEU A 91 -12.82 11.40 7.47
C LEU A 91 -13.25 10.12 8.19
N PRO A 92 -14.54 9.72 8.15
CA PRO A 92 -14.95 8.44 8.69
C PRO A 92 -14.16 7.27 8.11
N LEU A 93 -13.91 7.26 6.79
CA LEU A 93 -13.11 6.21 6.17
C LEU A 93 -11.66 6.23 6.64
N PHE A 94 -11.04 7.40 6.77
CA PHE A 94 -9.68 7.52 7.29
C PHE A 94 -9.58 7.00 8.73
N CYS A 95 -10.49 7.44 9.62
CA CYS A 95 -10.53 6.96 11.00
C CYS A 95 -10.77 5.44 11.06
N LEU A 96 -11.65 4.91 10.22
CA LEU A 96 -11.91 3.47 10.14
C LEU A 96 -10.65 2.67 9.74
N GLN A 97 -9.84 3.19 8.81
CA GLN A 97 -8.58 2.53 8.43
C GLN A 97 -7.52 2.64 9.52
N LEU A 98 -7.40 3.77 10.21
CA LEU A 98 -6.51 3.89 11.37
C LEU A 98 -6.89 2.88 12.45
N LEU A 99 -8.20 2.68 12.65
CA LEU A 99 -8.73 1.79 13.67
C LEU A 99 -8.52 0.31 13.37
N SER A 100 -8.45 -0.06 12.10
CA SER A 100 -8.21 -1.45 11.71
C SER A 100 -6.72 -1.83 11.77
N LEU A 101 -5.79 -0.87 11.85
CA LEU A 101 -4.35 -1.18 11.89
C LEU A 101 -3.93 -2.05 13.09
N PRO A 102 -4.38 -1.79 14.33
CA PRO A 102 -4.11 -2.68 15.47
C PRO A 102 -4.67 -4.08 15.25
N ALA A 103 -5.89 -4.19 14.70
CA ALA A 103 -6.54 -5.46 14.41
C ALA A 103 -5.74 -6.33 13.41
N PHE A 104 -5.12 -5.70 12.41
CA PHE A 104 -4.23 -6.39 11.47
C PHE A 104 -2.82 -6.67 12.03
N GLY A 105 -2.42 -6.01 13.11
CA GLY A 105 -1.16 -6.26 13.80
C GLY A 105 0.11 -5.80 13.08
N GLY A 106 0.02 -4.90 12.09
CA GLY A 106 1.19 -4.42 11.35
C GLY A 106 1.87 -3.20 11.98
N ARG A 107 2.88 -3.45 12.83
CA ARG A 107 3.59 -2.40 13.58
C ARG A 107 4.35 -1.42 12.69
N THR A 108 5.09 -1.93 11.71
CA THR A 108 5.85 -1.12 10.73
C THR A 108 4.93 -0.21 9.91
N ALA A 109 3.75 -0.70 9.53
CA ALA A 109 2.74 0.09 8.81
C ALA A 109 2.16 1.23 9.67
N THR A 110 1.84 0.95 10.93
CA THR A 110 1.36 1.97 11.88
C THR A 110 2.40 3.05 12.14
N VAL A 111 3.66 2.67 12.42
CA VAL A 111 4.75 3.61 12.67
C VAL A 111 5.03 4.47 11.45
N LEU A 112 5.11 3.86 10.27
CA LEU A 112 5.41 4.60 9.04
C LEU A 112 4.27 5.55 8.66
N LEU A 113 3.01 5.12 8.80
CA LEU A 113 1.87 6.02 8.60
C LEU A 113 1.89 7.18 9.59
N GLY A 114 2.12 6.89 10.87
CA GLY A 114 2.21 7.89 11.93
C GLY A 114 3.30 8.93 11.65
N LEU A 115 4.50 8.49 11.25
CA LEU A 115 5.60 9.36 10.86
C LEU A 115 5.24 10.24 9.66
N LEU A 116 4.70 9.66 8.59
CA LEU A 116 4.32 10.41 7.39
C LEU A 116 3.19 11.41 7.69
N MET A 117 2.23 11.03 8.55
CA MET A 117 1.17 11.91 9.03
C MET A 117 1.75 13.07 9.84
N ALA A 118 2.65 12.80 10.79
CA ALA A 118 3.32 13.83 11.59
C ALA A 118 4.12 14.80 10.72
N LEU A 119 4.90 14.31 9.75
CA LEU A 119 5.63 15.14 8.80
C LEU A 119 4.69 15.98 7.92
N TRP A 120 3.55 15.43 7.52
CA TRP A 120 2.55 16.15 6.75
C TRP A 120 1.89 17.27 7.57
N ILE A 121 1.54 17.01 8.82
CA ILE A 121 1.00 18.01 9.76
C ILE A 121 2.04 19.09 10.03
N LEU A 122 3.30 18.73 10.32
CA LEU A 122 4.38 19.66 10.58
C LEU A 122 4.62 20.59 9.38
N LYS A 123 4.69 20.02 8.17
CA LYS A 123 4.79 20.79 6.93
C LYS A 123 3.64 21.79 6.83
N LYS A 124 2.42 21.38 7.16
CA LYS A 124 1.23 22.24 7.12
C LYS A 124 1.30 23.37 8.14
N ILE A 125 1.72 23.11 9.37
CA ILE A 125 1.95 24.13 10.40
C ILE A 125 2.99 25.15 9.93
N VAL A 126 4.12 24.70 9.37
CA VAL A 126 5.15 25.60 8.84
C VAL A 126 4.59 26.50 7.74
N PHE A 127 3.78 25.96 6.82
CA PHE A 127 3.12 26.80 5.80
C PHE A 127 2.11 27.81 6.39
N VAL A 128 1.42 27.48 7.49
CA VAL A 128 0.57 28.46 8.22
C VAL A 128 1.43 29.58 8.77
N LEU A 129 2.54 29.25 9.45
CA LEU A 129 3.45 30.22 10.03
C LEU A 129 4.09 31.13 8.98
N LEU A 130 4.29 30.62 7.76
CA LEU A 130 4.75 31.39 6.59
C LEU A 130 3.65 32.24 5.92
N GLY A 131 2.45 32.33 6.51
CA GLY A 131 1.39 33.24 6.06
C GLY A 131 0.52 32.72 4.91
N ASN A 132 0.60 31.43 4.56
CA ASN A 132 -0.27 30.88 3.50
C ASN A 132 -1.72 30.77 3.96
N ARG A 133 -2.67 31.20 3.10
CA ARG A 133 -4.10 31.08 3.38
C ARG A 133 -4.52 29.61 3.42
N PHE A 134 -5.15 29.20 4.51
CA PHE A 134 -5.65 27.85 4.69
C PHE A 134 -7.09 27.70 4.18
N PRO A 135 -7.40 26.66 3.38
CA PRO A 135 -8.78 26.31 3.12
C PRO A 135 -9.41 25.81 4.43
N ILE A 136 -10.50 26.46 4.87
CA ILE A 136 -11.20 26.20 6.14
C ILE A 136 -11.54 24.71 6.36
N LYS A 137 -11.77 23.99 5.27
CA LYS A 137 -12.04 22.54 5.26
C LYS A 137 -10.89 21.72 5.87
N MET A 138 -9.66 22.18 5.72
CA MET A 138 -8.45 21.50 6.21
C MET A 138 -8.21 21.75 7.71
N ILE A 139 -8.66 22.89 8.22
CA ILE A 139 -8.66 23.20 9.66
C ILE A 139 -9.65 22.27 10.37
N VAL A 140 -10.85 22.06 9.78
CA VAL A 140 -11.83 21.09 10.30
C VAL A 140 -11.26 19.66 10.34
N TRP A 141 -10.45 19.27 9.36
CA TRP A 141 -9.75 17.97 9.37
C TRP A 141 -8.75 17.85 10.52
N ALA A 142 -7.92 18.86 10.72
CA ALA A 142 -6.92 18.87 11.79
C ALA A 142 -7.55 19.01 13.19
N SER A 143 -8.64 19.77 13.31
CA SER A 143 -9.29 20.05 14.60
C SER A 143 -10.29 18.97 15.01
N LEU A 144 -10.88 18.23 14.07
CA LEU A 144 -11.90 17.21 14.37
C LEU A 144 -11.36 15.79 14.22
N GLY A 145 -10.54 15.54 13.20
CA GLY A 145 -10.08 14.19 12.88
C GLY A 145 -9.01 13.65 13.83
N LEU A 146 -8.06 14.50 14.24
CA LEU A 146 -7.00 14.13 15.19
C LEU A 146 -7.56 13.85 16.59
N PRO A 147 -8.40 14.72 17.18
CA PRO A 147 -9.00 14.45 18.48
C PRO A 147 -9.99 13.29 18.45
N ALA A 148 -10.79 13.14 17.38
CA ALA A 148 -11.70 11.99 17.26
C ALA A 148 -10.93 10.67 17.15
N ALA A 149 -9.84 10.62 16.37
CA ALA A 149 -8.97 9.46 16.29
C ALA A 149 -8.27 9.17 17.63
N ALA A 150 -7.85 10.21 18.37
CA ALA A 150 -7.27 10.08 19.70
C ALA A 150 -8.28 9.57 20.73
N VAL A 151 -9.49 10.12 20.76
CA VAL A 151 -10.58 9.68 21.67
C VAL A 151 -11.02 8.26 21.35
N ILE A 152 -11.15 7.91 20.07
CA ILE A 152 -11.45 6.55 19.64
C ILE A 152 -10.31 5.60 20.06
N GLY A 153 -9.04 6.02 19.88
CA GLY A 153 -7.87 5.26 20.32
C GLY A 153 -7.81 5.04 21.83
N LEU A 154 -8.16 6.06 22.63
CA LEU A 154 -8.23 6.00 24.09
C LEU A 154 -9.38 5.12 24.58
N GLN A 155 -10.57 5.20 23.97
CA GLN A 155 -11.70 4.34 24.33
C GLN A 155 -11.47 2.88 23.99
N LEU A 156 -10.58 2.60 23.03
CA LEU A 156 -10.25 1.25 22.61
C LEU A 156 -9.01 0.70 23.31
N SER A 157 -8.26 1.50 24.06
CA SER A 157 -7.16 0.96 24.87
C SER A 157 -7.63 0.02 25.98
N GLU A 158 -8.91 0.09 26.36
CA GLU A 158 -9.53 -0.86 27.29
C GLU A 158 -9.98 -2.16 26.61
N THR A 159 -9.93 -2.26 25.27
CA THR A 159 -10.28 -3.49 24.56
C THR A 159 -9.12 -4.49 24.52
N THR A 160 -9.44 -5.77 24.73
CA THR A 160 -8.48 -6.88 24.76
C THR A 160 -7.56 -6.94 23.52
N TYR A 161 -8.05 -6.55 22.34
CA TYR A 161 -7.24 -6.59 21.11
C TYR A 161 -6.21 -5.44 21.03
N PHE A 162 -6.51 -4.24 21.54
CA PHE A 162 -5.55 -3.14 21.56
C PHE A 162 -4.45 -3.39 22.59
N ALA A 163 -4.80 -3.94 23.76
CA ALA A 163 -3.83 -4.38 24.75
C ALA A 163 -2.85 -5.41 24.16
N LYS A 164 -3.36 -6.42 23.42
CA LYS A 164 -2.53 -7.38 22.67
C LYS A 164 -1.62 -6.71 21.63
N PHE A 165 -2.10 -5.65 20.95
CA PHE A 165 -1.28 -4.89 20.01
C PHE A 165 -0.14 -4.15 20.71
N ILE A 166 -0.38 -3.52 21.86
CA ILE A 166 0.65 -2.82 22.65
C ILE A 166 1.67 -3.79 23.22
N ASP A 167 1.22 -4.92 23.75
CA ASP A 167 2.10 -5.96 24.28
C ASP A 167 3.08 -6.44 23.19
N ARG A 168 2.56 -6.71 21.98
CA ARG A 168 3.36 -7.02 20.78
C ARG A 168 4.20 -5.85 20.27
N PHE A 169 3.81 -4.61 20.56
CA PHE A 169 4.61 -3.44 20.19
C PHE A 169 5.86 -3.34 21.06
N ILE A 170 5.73 -3.67 22.34
CA ILE A 170 6.82 -3.67 23.32
C ILE A 170 7.68 -4.92 23.15
N ASP A 171 7.05 -6.10 23.07
CA ASP A 171 7.72 -7.36 22.84
C ASP A 171 7.71 -7.71 21.34
N ASP A 172 8.85 -7.48 20.69
CA ASP A 172 9.03 -7.78 19.26
C ASP A 172 9.10 -9.28 18.95
N ALA A 173 8.95 -10.16 19.96
CA ALA A 173 8.99 -11.61 19.83
C ALA A 173 10.21 -12.11 19.01
N GLY A 174 11.33 -11.40 19.10
CA GLY A 174 12.56 -11.70 18.37
C GLY A 174 12.60 -11.29 16.89
N SER A 175 11.60 -10.58 16.33
CA SER A 175 11.58 -10.22 14.89
C SER A 175 12.80 -9.39 14.45
N ALA A 176 13.29 -8.47 15.28
CA ALA A 176 14.57 -7.78 15.03
C ALA A 176 15.78 -8.73 14.99
N GLU A 177 15.79 -9.77 15.83
CA GLU A 177 16.86 -10.78 15.85
C GLU A 177 16.78 -11.67 14.60
N THR A 178 15.59 -12.10 14.20
CA THR A 178 15.33 -12.85 12.95
C THR A 178 15.84 -12.08 11.72
N ARG A 179 15.68 -10.74 11.70
CA ARG A 179 16.25 -9.88 10.64
C ARG A 179 17.77 -9.78 10.66
N VAL A 180 18.44 -10.03 11.78
CA VAL A 180 19.91 -10.12 11.79
C VAL A 180 20.34 -11.52 11.37
N ARG A 181 19.66 -12.56 11.86
CA ARG A 181 19.93 -13.97 11.50
C ARG A 181 19.76 -14.25 10.02
N MET A 182 18.85 -13.57 9.32
CA MET A 182 18.70 -13.73 7.86
C MET A 182 20.00 -13.44 7.07
N PHE A 183 20.89 -12.60 7.60
CA PHE A 183 22.18 -12.35 6.96
C PHE A 183 23.15 -13.52 7.13
N ARG A 184 23.01 -14.33 8.19
CA ARG A 184 23.82 -15.54 8.39
C ARG A 184 23.50 -16.63 7.35
N LEU A 185 22.32 -16.59 6.74
CA LEU A 185 21.98 -17.51 5.64
C LEU A 185 22.94 -17.39 4.46
N PHE A 186 23.55 -16.21 4.24
CA PHE A 186 24.55 -16.02 3.18
C PHE A 186 25.84 -16.79 3.45
N ASP A 187 26.19 -17.04 4.71
CA ASP A 187 27.41 -17.78 5.09
C ASP A 187 27.34 -19.25 4.66
N GLY A 188 26.13 -19.77 4.40
CA GLY A 188 25.90 -21.14 3.94
C GLY A 188 26.08 -21.37 2.44
N PHE A 189 26.34 -20.32 1.64
CA PHE A 189 26.41 -20.41 0.18
C PHE A 189 27.69 -19.82 -0.39
N SER A 190 28.22 -20.45 -1.44
CA SER A 190 29.34 -19.88 -2.18
C SER A 190 28.90 -18.69 -3.06
N TRP A 191 29.83 -17.85 -3.46
CA TRP A 191 29.55 -16.76 -4.41
C TRP A 191 28.98 -17.24 -5.75
N GLY A 192 29.37 -18.44 -6.19
CA GLY A 192 28.83 -19.06 -7.41
C GLY A 192 27.35 -19.40 -7.25
N ASP A 193 26.99 -20.01 -6.12
CA ASP A 193 25.62 -20.36 -5.79
C ASP A 193 24.76 -19.10 -5.62
N LEU A 194 25.30 -18.06 -4.97
CA LEU A 194 24.60 -16.79 -4.82
C LEU A 194 24.39 -16.06 -6.16
N LEU A 195 25.31 -16.17 -7.12
CA LEU A 195 25.17 -15.51 -8.43
C LEU A 195 24.06 -16.13 -9.28
N ILE A 196 24.03 -17.47 -9.36
CA ILE A 196 23.13 -18.22 -10.24
C ILE A 196 21.78 -18.52 -9.55
N GLY A 197 21.82 -18.81 -8.25
CA GLY A 197 20.67 -19.25 -7.46
C GLY A 197 21.07 -20.39 -6.51
N PRO A 198 20.93 -20.19 -5.18
CA PRO A 198 21.12 -21.25 -4.20
C PRO A 198 20.18 -22.44 -4.40
N ASP A 199 20.60 -23.65 -4.01
CA ASP A 199 19.73 -24.83 -3.99
C ASP A 199 18.54 -24.61 -3.03
N PRO A 200 17.28 -24.68 -3.50
CA PRO A 200 16.11 -24.50 -2.67
C PRO A 200 16.04 -25.46 -1.47
N ALA A 201 16.52 -26.71 -1.62
CA ALA A 201 16.50 -27.68 -0.54
C ALA A 201 17.44 -27.30 0.60
N MET A 202 18.65 -26.85 0.25
CA MET A 202 19.63 -26.34 1.21
C MET A 202 19.15 -25.04 1.88
N LEU A 203 18.51 -24.15 1.12
CA LEU A 203 17.93 -22.92 1.68
C LEU A 203 16.85 -23.23 2.72
N SER A 204 15.94 -24.16 2.43
CA SER A 204 14.91 -24.59 3.40
C SER A 204 15.52 -25.25 4.64
N TYR A 205 16.59 -26.03 4.47
CA TYR A 205 17.33 -26.60 5.61
C TYR A 205 17.98 -25.52 6.48
N LEU A 206 18.68 -24.56 5.89
CA LEU A 206 19.29 -23.45 6.64
C LEU A 206 18.25 -22.56 7.32
N GLN A 207 17.09 -22.35 6.68
CA GLN A 207 15.96 -21.65 7.31
C GLN A 207 15.43 -22.39 8.53
N TYR A 208 15.39 -23.72 8.50
CA TYR A 208 15.04 -24.55 9.64
C TYR A 208 16.07 -24.43 10.76
N VAL A 209 17.37 -24.54 10.44
CA VAL A 209 18.46 -24.46 11.42
C VAL A 209 18.54 -23.09 12.10
N GLU A 210 18.37 -22.00 11.36
CA GLU A 210 18.44 -20.63 11.90
C GLU A 210 17.14 -20.17 12.61
N GLY A 211 16.10 -21.02 12.59
CA GLY A 211 14.79 -20.70 13.17
C GLY A 211 14.04 -19.62 12.38
N THR A 212 14.32 -19.47 11.09
CA THR A 212 13.64 -18.54 10.17
C THR A 212 12.63 -19.27 9.27
N GLU A 213 11.96 -20.30 9.81
CA GLU A 213 11.02 -21.17 9.08
C GLU A 213 9.80 -20.41 8.52
N ILE A 214 9.40 -19.34 9.20
CA ILE A 214 8.24 -18.51 8.84
C ILE A 214 8.56 -17.58 7.64
N GLY A 215 9.84 -17.46 7.27
CA GLY A 215 10.30 -16.81 6.04
C GLY A 215 11.34 -15.71 6.25
N ILE A 216 11.99 -15.31 5.15
CA ILE A 216 13.01 -14.26 5.13
C ILE A 216 12.33 -12.88 5.16
N GLU A 217 12.39 -12.18 6.29
CA GLU A 217 11.67 -10.91 6.53
C GLU A 217 12.14 -9.68 5.71
N SER A 218 12.82 -9.89 4.59
CA SER A 218 13.22 -8.82 3.68
C SER A 218 13.13 -9.30 2.23
N PHE A 219 12.21 -8.71 1.45
CA PHE A 219 11.99 -9.13 0.06
C PHE A 219 13.25 -9.11 -0.81
N PRO A 220 14.21 -8.17 -0.69
CA PRO A 220 15.40 -8.19 -1.54
C PRO A 220 16.29 -9.39 -1.23
N ILE A 221 16.46 -9.69 0.06
CA ILE A 221 17.24 -10.84 0.53
C ILE A 221 16.55 -12.15 0.12
N ALA A 222 15.22 -12.23 0.28
CA ALA A 222 14.43 -13.39 -0.12
C ALA A 222 14.54 -13.66 -1.63
N TYR A 223 14.51 -12.62 -2.47
CA TYR A 223 14.71 -12.76 -3.92
C TYR A 223 16.12 -13.21 -4.28
N ILE A 224 17.14 -12.65 -3.62
CA ILE A 224 18.54 -13.03 -3.87
C ILE A 224 18.76 -14.49 -3.48
N LEU A 225 18.30 -14.91 -2.30
CA LEU A 225 18.50 -16.27 -1.82
C LEU A 225 17.64 -17.31 -2.56
N SER A 226 16.48 -16.93 -3.12
CA SER A 226 15.62 -17.86 -3.86
C SER A 226 15.95 -17.95 -5.36
N SER A 227 16.44 -16.86 -5.95
CA SER A 227 16.56 -16.72 -7.41
C SER A 227 17.97 -16.40 -7.88
N GLY A 228 18.89 -16.11 -6.97
CA GLY A 228 20.24 -15.65 -7.27
C GLY A 228 20.33 -14.16 -7.59
N ILE A 229 21.52 -13.59 -7.42
CA ILE A 229 21.82 -12.17 -7.64
C ILE A 229 21.52 -11.77 -9.08
N PHE A 230 21.84 -12.60 -10.07
CA PHE A 230 21.64 -12.25 -11.47
C PHE A 230 20.16 -12.05 -11.81
N ALA A 231 19.31 -13.04 -11.49
CA ALA A 231 17.88 -12.95 -11.74
C ALA A 231 17.21 -11.87 -10.88
N ALA A 232 17.60 -11.76 -9.60
CA ALA A 232 17.11 -10.71 -8.70
C ALA A 232 17.44 -9.30 -9.24
N SER A 233 18.64 -9.10 -9.78
CA SER A 233 19.06 -7.82 -10.37
C SER A 233 18.21 -7.44 -11.57
N LEU A 234 17.91 -8.38 -12.47
CA LEU A 234 17.02 -8.12 -13.61
C LEU A 234 15.61 -7.72 -13.16
N ILE A 235 15.08 -8.39 -12.14
CA ILE A 235 13.77 -8.07 -11.55
C ILE A 235 13.80 -6.68 -10.89
N PHE A 236 14.83 -6.34 -10.12
CA PHE A 236 14.94 -5.03 -9.48
C PHE A 236 15.12 -3.91 -10.49
N ILE A 237 15.90 -4.10 -11.55
CA ILE A 237 15.99 -3.13 -12.65
C ILE A 237 14.61 -2.92 -13.27
N GLY A 238 13.88 -4.00 -13.60
CA GLY A 238 12.53 -3.92 -14.13
C GLY A 238 11.56 -3.20 -13.18
N LEU A 239 11.63 -3.51 -11.88
CA LEU A 239 10.83 -2.86 -10.84
C LEU A 239 11.16 -1.37 -10.72
N THR A 240 12.44 -0.99 -10.73
CA THR A 240 12.88 0.40 -10.68
C THR A 240 12.40 1.17 -11.91
N LEU A 241 12.58 0.63 -13.11
CA LEU A 241 12.08 1.25 -14.35
C LEU A 241 10.56 1.41 -14.32
N PHE A 242 9.84 0.40 -13.83
CA PHE A 242 8.39 0.45 -13.67
C PHE A 242 7.93 1.52 -12.66
N VAL A 243 8.63 1.64 -11.51
CA VAL A 243 8.37 2.69 -10.52
C VAL A 243 8.68 4.08 -11.09
N ILE A 244 9.75 4.23 -11.87
CA ILE A 244 10.07 5.48 -12.59
C ILE A 244 8.94 5.86 -13.55
N ASP A 245 8.41 4.90 -14.31
CA ASP A 245 7.31 5.16 -15.23
C ASP A 245 6.01 5.51 -14.50
N ILE A 246 5.72 4.88 -13.35
CA ILE A 246 4.62 5.30 -12.48
C ILE A 246 4.84 6.72 -11.97
N ALA A 247 6.04 7.05 -11.49
CA ALA A 247 6.37 8.38 -10.97
C ALA A 247 6.17 9.49 -12.01
N ARG A 248 6.37 9.17 -13.30
CA ARG A 248 6.09 10.07 -14.42
C ARG A 248 4.59 10.26 -14.71
N LEU A 249 3.74 9.33 -14.26
CA LEU A 249 2.29 9.35 -14.51
C LEU A 249 1.51 9.95 -13.35
N VAL A 250 2.00 9.78 -12.12
CA VAL A 250 1.26 10.11 -10.90
C VAL A 250 1.70 11.42 -10.25
N CYS A 251 0.90 11.94 -9.32
CA CYS A 251 1.31 13.10 -8.53
C CYS A 251 2.15 12.69 -7.31
N LEU A 252 2.89 13.65 -6.73
CA LEU A 252 3.78 13.42 -5.58
C LEU A 252 3.09 12.68 -4.41
N ARG A 253 1.82 12.97 -4.16
CA ARG A 253 1.03 12.33 -3.09
C ARG A 253 0.89 10.82 -3.29
N SER A 254 0.66 10.40 -4.53
CA SER A 254 0.56 8.97 -4.87
C SER A 254 1.94 8.33 -5.00
N LEU A 255 2.97 9.10 -5.34
CA LEU A 255 4.35 8.65 -5.25
C LEU A 255 4.75 8.35 -3.80
N MET A 256 4.28 9.13 -2.83
CA MET A 256 4.49 8.83 -1.40
C MET A 256 3.84 7.50 -1.00
N ALA A 257 2.68 7.15 -1.55
CA ALA A 257 2.05 5.85 -1.35
C ALA A 257 2.89 4.69 -1.94
N VAL A 258 3.48 4.88 -3.12
CA VAL A 258 4.43 3.91 -3.70
C VAL A 258 5.68 3.77 -2.84
N ALA A 259 6.26 4.88 -2.39
CA ALA A 259 7.45 4.88 -1.52
C ALA A 259 7.15 4.17 -0.19
N MET A 260 5.99 4.44 0.41
CA MET A 260 5.52 3.74 1.61
C MET A 260 5.38 2.24 1.37
N PHE A 261 4.78 1.82 0.25
CA PHE A 261 4.68 0.41 -0.10
C PHE A 261 6.06 -0.26 -0.20
N ILE A 262 7.00 0.36 -0.89
CA ILE A 262 8.36 -0.18 -1.03
C ILE A 262 9.04 -0.30 0.34
N ALA A 263 8.93 0.72 1.20
CA ALA A 263 9.50 0.70 2.54
C ALA A 263 8.90 -0.41 3.43
N LEU A 264 7.57 -0.62 3.37
CA LEU A 264 6.91 -1.69 4.12
C LEU A 264 7.29 -3.07 3.61
N ASN A 265 7.42 -3.24 2.31
CA ASN A 265 7.85 -4.50 1.73
C ASN A 265 9.34 -4.75 1.95
N ALA A 266 10.20 -3.72 1.99
CA ALA A 266 11.62 -3.88 2.34
C ALA A 266 11.82 -4.49 3.73
N SER A 267 10.88 -4.22 4.64
CA SER A 267 10.87 -4.74 6.02
C SER A 267 9.99 -5.99 6.19
N SER A 268 9.56 -6.63 5.10
CA SER A 268 8.76 -7.86 5.14
C SER A 268 9.02 -8.76 3.92
N THR A 269 8.40 -9.94 3.88
CA THR A 269 8.42 -10.84 2.72
C THR A 269 7.54 -10.38 1.55
N GLY A 270 6.77 -9.30 1.70
CA GLY A 270 5.52 -9.07 0.96
C GLY A 270 5.61 -8.99 -0.57
N LEU A 271 6.76 -8.59 -1.13
CA LEU A 271 6.98 -8.53 -2.58
C LEU A 271 7.58 -9.83 -3.15
N SER A 272 8.26 -10.60 -2.29
CA SER A 272 8.88 -11.88 -2.65
C SER A 272 7.92 -13.06 -2.52
N SER A 273 6.81 -12.87 -1.81
CA SER A 273 5.73 -13.84 -1.78
C SER A 273 4.86 -13.74 -3.03
N LYS A 274 4.16 -14.82 -3.39
CA LYS A 274 3.19 -14.87 -4.49
C LYS A 274 1.92 -14.06 -4.13
N GLY A 275 2.07 -12.74 -4.02
CA GLY A 275 1.05 -11.84 -3.51
C GLY A 275 0.45 -10.93 -4.58
N ILE A 276 -0.79 -10.51 -4.35
CA ILE A 276 -1.49 -9.50 -5.18
C ILE A 276 -1.29 -8.07 -4.64
N ALA A 277 -0.50 -7.89 -3.58
CA ALA A 277 -0.34 -6.61 -2.87
C ALA A 277 0.10 -5.47 -3.79
N PHE A 278 1.11 -5.74 -4.63
CA PHE A 278 1.61 -4.76 -5.58
C PHE A 278 0.57 -4.41 -6.65
N LEU A 279 -0.15 -5.41 -7.17
CA LEU A 279 -1.24 -5.20 -8.11
C LEU A 279 -2.35 -4.33 -7.50
N LEU A 280 -2.75 -4.61 -6.26
CA LEU A 280 -3.75 -3.85 -5.52
C LEU A 280 -3.33 -2.38 -5.36
N LEU A 281 -2.07 -2.12 -4.97
CA LEU A 281 -1.53 -0.77 -4.90
C LEU A 281 -1.69 -0.02 -6.22
N ILE A 282 -1.27 -0.63 -7.33
CA ILE A 282 -1.32 0.01 -8.65
C ILE A 282 -2.77 0.28 -9.05
N ILE A 283 -3.69 -0.66 -8.81
CA ILE A 283 -5.12 -0.47 -9.08
C ILE A 283 -5.68 0.69 -8.26
N ILE A 284 -5.38 0.75 -6.95
CA ILE A 284 -5.85 1.82 -6.06
C ILE A 284 -5.37 3.18 -6.56
N ILE A 285 -4.08 3.33 -6.81
CA ILE A 285 -3.50 4.60 -7.26
C ILE A 285 -4.08 5.02 -8.62
N MET A 286 -4.10 4.11 -9.59
CA MET A 286 -4.55 4.41 -10.96
C MET A 286 -6.04 4.74 -11.02
N CYS A 287 -6.88 4.04 -10.26
CA CYS A 287 -8.31 4.34 -10.20
C CYS A 287 -8.58 5.67 -9.47
N MET A 288 -7.91 5.93 -8.34
CA MET A 288 -8.11 7.16 -7.58
C MET A 288 -7.63 8.40 -8.34
N GLU A 289 -6.48 8.34 -9.03
CA GLU A 289 -5.99 9.46 -9.84
C GLU A 289 -6.69 9.57 -11.21
N GLY A 290 -7.02 8.45 -11.86
CA GLY A 290 -7.69 8.46 -13.15
C GLY A 290 -9.15 8.95 -13.10
N ALA A 291 -9.76 8.88 -11.92
CA ALA A 291 -11.07 9.45 -11.60
C ALA A 291 -11.04 10.99 -11.45
N GLU A 292 -9.91 11.57 -11.05
CA GLU A 292 -9.77 13.02 -10.89
C GLU A 292 -9.69 13.73 -12.25
N ARG A 293 -10.53 14.76 -12.46
CA ARG A 293 -10.58 15.49 -13.74
C ARG A 293 -9.28 16.24 -14.07
N ASP A 294 -8.56 16.73 -13.06
CA ASP A 294 -7.37 17.58 -13.25
C ASP A 294 -6.04 16.88 -12.94
N SER A 295 -6.04 15.55 -12.74
CA SER A 295 -4.83 14.81 -12.44
C SER A 295 -3.81 14.85 -13.58
N ARG A 296 -2.53 14.64 -13.26
CA ARG A 296 -1.48 14.50 -14.30
C ARG A 296 -1.80 13.38 -15.28
N LEU A 297 -2.39 12.30 -14.77
CA LEU A 297 -2.85 11.16 -15.54
C LEU A 297 -3.98 11.54 -16.50
N SER A 298 -4.98 12.31 -16.05
CA SER A 298 -6.09 12.75 -16.91
C SER A 298 -5.61 13.66 -18.04
N ARG A 299 -4.65 14.56 -17.76
CA ARG A 299 -4.04 15.47 -18.75
C ARG A 299 -3.30 14.68 -19.82
N LYS A 300 -2.35 13.83 -19.42
CA LYS A 300 -1.61 12.96 -20.36
C LYS A 300 -2.53 12.08 -21.21
N ARG A 301 -3.64 11.58 -20.64
CA ARG A 301 -4.63 10.81 -21.41
C ARG A 301 -5.36 11.66 -22.46
N ARG A 302 -5.72 12.91 -22.12
CA ARG A 302 -6.35 13.84 -23.06
C ARG A 302 -5.40 14.19 -24.20
N ASP A 303 -4.13 14.42 -23.90
CA ASP A 303 -3.10 14.72 -24.90
C ASP A 303 -2.90 13.53 -25.84
N PHE A 304 -2.75 12.31 -25.28
CA PHE A 304 -2.66 11.08 -26.06
C PHE A 304 -3.89 10.85 -26.95
N ASN A 305 -5.10 11.03 -26.43
CA ASN A 305 -6.33 10.89 -27.24
C ASN A 305 -6.42 11.95 -28.34
N ARG A 306 -5.96 13.18 -28.11
CA ARG A 306 -5.90 14.23 -29.12
C ARG A 306 -4.92 13.89 -30.24
N GLU A 307 -3.74 13.39 -29.91
CA GLU A 307 -2.76 12.94 -30.91
C GLU A 307 -3.27 11.74 -31.73
N ALA A 308 -3.93 10.78 -31.07
CA ALA A 308 -4.53 9.64 -31.74
C ALA A 308 -5.65 10.05 -32.70
N LEU A 309 -6.54 10.96 -32.28
CA LEU A 309 -7.63 11.49 -33.11
C LEU A 309 -7.11 12.38 -34.25
N GLY A 310 -6.03 13.14 -34.02
CA GLY A 310 -5.36 13.95 -35.03
C GLY A 310 -4.67 13.12 -36.12
N ARG A 311 -4.22 11.90 -35.80
CA ARG A 311 -3.67 10.94 -36.77
C ARG A 311 -4.74 10.22 -37.60
N THR A 312 -5.99 10.18 -37.13
CA THR A 312 -7.11 9.55 -37.84
C THR A 312 -7.91 10.50 -38.73
N ALA A 313 -7.62 11.82 -38.70
CA ALA A 313 -8.21 12.75 -39.65
C ALA A 313 -7.57 12.53 -41.02
N PRO A 314 -8.32 12.15 -42.08
CA PRO A 314 -7.75 12.01 -43.41
C PRO A 314 -7.21 13.38 -43.85
N ALA A 315 -5.94 13.39 -44.26
CA ALA A 315 -5.30 14.50 -44.94
C ALA A 315 -5.99 14.69 -46.31
N GLY A 316 -7.14 15.36 -46.34
CA GLY A 316 -7.95 15.42 -47.56
C GLY A 316 -9.34 16.02 -47.39
N ALA A 317 -9.51 17.04 -46.56
CA ALA A 317 -10.67 17.95 -46.70
C ALA A 317 -10.16 19.27 -47.25
N GLY A 318 -9.80 19.23 -48.54
CA GLY A 318 -9.51 20.43 -49.32
C GLY A 318 -10.72 21.36 -49.25
N ARG A 319 -10.47 22.60 -48.83
CA ARG A 319 -11.41 23.71 -48.92
C ARG A 319 -11.86 23.85 -50.39
N SER A 320 -13.06 23.39 -50.74
CA SER A 320 -13.73 23.84 -51.95
C SER A 320 -14.44 25.17 -51.62
N SER A 321 -13.90 26.22 -52.22
CA SER A 321 -14.46 27.56 -52.28
C SER A 321 -15.84 27.53 -52.94
N LEU A 322 -16.89 27.81 -52.17
CA LEU A 322 -18.14 28.34 -52.71
C LEU A 322 -17.90 29.81 -53.06
N GLN A 323 -17.72 30.10 -54.35
CA GLN A 323 -17.95 31.44 -54.90
C GLN A 323 -19.45 31.58 -55.20
N PRO A 324 -20.09 32.71 -54.87
CA PRO A 324 -21.44 33.01 -55.32
C PRO A 324 -21.41 33.57 -56.74
N GLY A 325 -22.22 33.00 -57.62
CA GLY A 325 -22.60 33.52 -58.93
C GLY A 325 -24.10 33.29 -59.12
#